data_AF-X1PHN6-F1
#
_entry.id   AF-X1PHN6-F1
#
_cell.length_a   1.000
_cell.length_b   1.000
_cell.length_c   1.000
_cell.angle_alpha   90.00
_cell.angle_beta   90.00
_cell.angle_gamma   90.00
#
_symmetry.space_group_name_H-M   'P 1'
#
loop_
_entity.id
_entity.type
_entity.pdbx_description
1 polymer ?
#
loop_
_entity_poly.entity_id
_entity_poly.type
_entity_poly.pdbx_seq_one_letter_code
_entity_poly.pdbx_strand_id
1 'polypeptide(L)' 'MNYLELWNSAWPAGLTMLGLGSGFAVVLLIASEKLKVKIDPKIEQIHEALPNLDCGGCGFAGCGQYAKAVLENPELIG' A
#
# COMPACT_ATOMS: atom_id res chain seq x y z
N MET A 1 37.16 -28.43 9.62
CA MET A 1 36.26 -27.65 8.74
C MET A 1 36.98 -26.36 8.38
N ASN A 2 37.44 -26.25 7.14
CA ASN A 2 38.26 -25.11 6.72
C ASN A 2 37.38 -23.88 6.49
N TYR A 3 37.80 -22.75 7.04
CA TYR A 3 37.16 -21.44 6.86
C TYR A 3 36.93 -21.06 5.39
N LEU A 4 37.84 -21.50 4.49
CA LEU A 4 37.75 -21.29 3.04
C LEU A 4 36.51 -21.93 2.39
N GLU A 5 36.06 -23.10 2.85
CA GLU A 5 34.88 -23.78 2.30
C GLU A 5 33.57 -23.07 2.66
N LEU A 6 33.51 -22.53 3.89
CA LEU A 6 32.39 -21.72 4.36
C LEU A 6 32.29 -20.41 3.57
N TRP A 7 33.43 -19.77 3.28
CA TRP A 7 33.47 -18.53 2.51
C TRP A 7 33.02 -18.73 1.05
N ASN A 8 33.46 -19.82 0.40
CA ASN A 8 33.07 -20.15 -0.97
C ASN A 8 31.57 -20.45 -1.11
N SER A 9 30.92 -20.99 -0.06
CA SER A 9 29.49 -21.31 -0.07
C SER A 9 28.62 -20.11 0.35
N ALA A 10 29.11 -19.24 1.23
CA ALA A 10 28.34 -18.12 1.78
C ALA A 10 28.20 -16.93 0.80
N TRP A 11 29.25 -16.62 0.04
CA TRP A 11 29.24 -15.52 -0.92
C TRP A 11 28.17 -15.64 -2.03
N PRO A 12 28.00 -16.77 -2.74
CA PRO A 12 26.97 -16.90 -3.78
C PRO A 12 25.55 -16.84 -3.21
N ALA A 13 25.34 -17.34 -1.99
CA ALA A 13 24.06 -17.20 -1.29
C ALA A 13 23.75 -15.73 -0.97
N GLY A 14 24.74 -14.97 -0.49
CA GLY A 14 24.59 -13.54 -0.24
C GLY A 14 24.28 -12.75 -1.52
N LEU A 15 24.99 -13.05 -2.62
CA LEU A 15 24.80 -12.37 -3.90
C LEU A 15 23.40 -12.60 -4.49
N THR A 16 22.88 -13.82 -4.40
CA THR A 16 21.56 -14.18 -4.93
C THR A 16 20.43 -13.55 -4.11
N MET A 17 20.51 -13.57 -2.78
CA MET A 17 19.53 -12.88 -1.93
C MET A 17 19.52 -11.37 -2.14
N LEU A 18 20.69 -10.76 -2.30
CA LEU A 18 20.81 -9.31 -2.52
C LEU A 18 20.29 -8.91 -3.91
N GLY A 19 20.53 -9.73 -4.93
CA GLY A 19 19.97 -9.56 -6.27
C GLY A 19 18.44 -9.64 -6.29
N LEU A 20 17.86 -10.67 -5.65
CA LEU A 20 16.40 -10.80 -5.55
C LEU A 20 15.79 -9.66 -4.73
N GLY A 21 16.37 -9.37 -3.55
CA GLY A 21 15.87 -8.32 -2.65
C GLY A 21 15.89 -6.95 -3.30
N SER A 22 16.99 -6.57 -3.96
CA SER A 22 17.08 -5.31 -4.70
C SER A 22 16.10 -5.25 -5.87
N GLY A 23 15.94 -6.34 -6.63
CA GLY A 23 14.98 -6.42 -7.73
C GLY A 23 13.55 -6.16 -7.26
N PHE A 24 13.10 -6.85 -6.22
CA PHE A 24 11.77 -6.63 -5.65
C PHE A 24 11.62 -5.21 -5.07
N ALA A 25 12.64 -4.68 -4.40
CA ALA A 25 12.61 -3.34 -3.85
C ALA A 25 12.39 -2.28 -4.94
N VAL A 26 13.10 -2.37 -6.07
CA VAL A 26 12.95 -1.44 -7.20
C VAL A 26 11.55 -1.55 -7.81
N VAL A 27 11.05 -2.77 -8.01
CA VAL A 27 9.71 -2.99 -8.57
C VAL A 27 8.63 -2.41 -7.66
N LEU A 28 8.71 -2.66 -6.35
CA LEU A 28 7.77 -2.13 -5.37
C LEU A 28 7.83 -0.60 -5.27
N LEU A 29 9.03 0.00 -5.37
CA LEU A 29 9.19 1.45 -5.39
C LEU A 29 8.45 2.07 -6.59
N ILE A 30 8.69 1.53 -7.80
CA ILE A 30 8.03 2.00 -9.03
C ILE A 30 6.52 1.83 -8.93
N ALA A 31 6.07 0.66 -8.44
CA ALA A 31 4.65 0.38 -8.23
C ALA A 31 4.03 1.39 -7.25
N SER A 32 4.68 1.64 -6.10
CA SER A 32 4.18 2.58 -5.09
C SER A 32 4.01 4.00 -5.62
N GLU A 33 4.89 4.45 -6.50
CA GLU A 33 4.84 5.80 -7.05
C GLU A 33 3.84 5.92 -8.20
N LYS A 34 3.72 4.87 -9.03
CA LYS A 34 2.77 4.83 -10.14
C LYS A 34 1.33 4.56 -9.72
N LEU A 35 1.11 3.76 -8.67
CA LEU A 35 -0.21 3.42 -8.14
C LEU A 35 -0.69 4.41 -7.07
N LYS A 36 0.08 5.49 -6.82
CA LYS A 36 -0.30 6.52 -5.86
C LYS A 36 -1.51 7.29 -6.37
N VAL A 37 -2.69 6.89 -5.89
CA VAL A 37 -3.94 7.63 -6.14
C VAL A 37 -3.87 8.96 -5.40
N LYS A 38 -4.06 10.06 -6.14
CA LYS A 38 -4.15 11.39 -5.53
C LYS A 38 -5.54 11.53 -4.91
N ILE A 39 -5.60 11.51 -3.59
CA ILE A 39 -6.82 11.73 -2.82
C ILE A 39 -7.01 13.23 -2.65
N ASP A 40 -8.23 13.72 -2.90
CA ASP A 40 -8.59 15.11 -2.64
C ASP A 40 -8.61 15.34 -1.11
N PRO A 41 -7.95 16.39 -0.58
CA PRO A 41 -7.91 16.64 0.85
C PRO A 41 -9.30 16.72 1.52
N LYS A 42 -10.35 17.07 0.77
CA LYS A 42 -11.72 17.06 1.30
C LYS A 42 -12.25 15.65 1.58
N ILE A 43 -11.87 14.67 0.76
CA ILE A 43 -12.27 13.27 0.96
C ILE A 43 -11.63 12.75 2.26
N GLU A 44 -10.36 13.07 2.49
CA GLU A 44 -9.65 12.71 3.73
C GLU A 44 -10.35 13.26 4.98
N GLN A 45 -10.77 14.54 4.95
CA GLN A 45 -11.47 15.17 6.07
C GLN A 45 -12.82 14.51 6.37
N ILE A 46 -13.58 14.16 5.33
CA ILE A 46 -14.86 13.45 5.49
C ILE A 46 -14.59 12.03 6.00
N HIS A 47 -13.54 11.37 5.50
CA HIS A 47 -13.11 10.05 5.93
C HIS A 47 -12.68 9.99 7.40
N GLU A 48 -12.00 11.01 7.90
CA GLU A 48 -11.62 11.12 9.31
C GLU A 48 -12.83 11.34 10.23
N ALA A 49 -13.88 12.00 9.73
CA ALA A 49 -15.14 12.14 10.46
C ALA A 49 -15.98 10.84 10.49
N LEU A 50 -15.67 9.88 9.61
CA LEU A 50 -16.34 8.59 9.52
C LEU A 50 -15.74 7.59 10.53
N PRO A 51 -16.51 6.57 10.93
CA PRO A 51 -16.04 5.61 11.93
C PRO A 51 -14.95 4.64 11.40
N ASN A 52 -14.56 4.73 10.12
CA ASN A 52 -13.49 3.92 9.51
C ASN A 52 -13.67 2.40 9.68
N LEU A 53 -14.93 1.94 9.75
CA LEU A 53 -15.29 0.53 10.00
C LEU A 53 -15.46 -0.29 8.73
N ASP A 54 -15.58 0.35 7.57
CA ASP A 54 -15.84 -0.27 6.26
C ASP A 54 -16.98 -1.30 6.28
N CYS A 55 -18.00 -1.03 7.10
CA CYS A 55 -19.07 -1.99 7.40
C CYS A 55 -20.16 -2.12 6.32
N GLY A 56 -20.10 -1.30 5.25
CA GLY A 56 -21.03 -1.36 4.13
C GLY A 56 -22.47 -0.90 4.41
N GLY A 57 -22.77 -0.39 5.62
CA GLY A 57 -24.13 0.06 5.99
C GLY A 57 -24.65 1.22 5.15
N CYS A 58 -23.76 2.00 4.55
CA CYS A 58 -24.10 3.10 3.62
C CYS A 58 -24.28 2.65 2.16
N GLY A 59 -24.11 1.37 1.84
CA GLY A 59 -24.22 0.84 0.47
C GLY A 59 -22.97 1.00 -0.39
N PHE A 60 -21.85 1.48 0.17
CA PHE A 60 -20.55 1.60 -0.50
C PHE A 60 -19.54 0.57 0.02
N ALA A 61 -18.56 0.22 -0.81
CA ALA A 61 -17.53 -0.78 -0.49
C ALA A 61 -16.61 -0.42 0.69
N GLY A 62 -16.61 0.84 1.13
CA GLY A 62 -15.83 1.32 2.27
C GLY A 62 -16.10 2.79 2.58
N CYS A 63 -15.61 3.25 3.74
CA CYS A 63 -15.74 4.61 4.24
C CYS A 63 -15.08 5.60 3.29
N GLY A 64 -13.93 5.28 2.69
CA GLY A 64 -13.26 6.14 1.71
C GLY A 64 -14.09 6.35 0.44
N GLN A 65 -14.77 5.29 -0.02
CA GLN A 65 -15.66 5.35 -1.18
C GLN A 65 -16.94 6.12 -0.86
N TYR A 66 -17.47 5.95 0.37
CA TYR A 66 -18.59 6.74 0.85
C TYR A 66 -18.22 8.22 1.00
N ALA A 67 -17.06 8.55 1.56
CA ALA A 67 -16.57 9.92 1.70
C ALA A 67 -16.47 10.62 0.32
N LYS A 68 -15.98 9.90 -0.69
CA LYS A 68 -15.96 10.40 -2.08
C LYS A 68 -17.37 10.61 -2.64
N ALA A 69 -18.28 9.66 -2.41
CA ALA A 69 -19.65 9.75 -2.90
C ALA A 69 -20.45 10.89 -2.23
N VAL A 70 -20.24 11.12 -0.92
CA VAL A 70 -20.82 12.23 -0.16
C VAL A 70 -20.27 13.57 -0.64
N LEU A 71 -18.98 13.64 -0.98
CA LEU A 71 -18.40 14.85 -1.57
C LEU A 71 -19.03 15.20 -2.92
N GLU A 72 -19.36 14.19 -3.74
CA GLU A 72 -20.04 14.39 -5.03
C GLU A 72 -21.54 14.67 -4.85
N ASN A 73 -22.20 14.02 -3.88
CA ASN A 73 -23.63 14.15 -3.60
C ASN A 73 -23.88 14.31 -2.09
N PRO A 74 -23.96 15.55 -1.58
CA PRO A 74 -24.16 15.84 -0.16
C PRO A 74 -25.57 15.51 0.36
N GLU A 75 -26.45 14.91 -0.45
CA GLU A 75 -27.73 14.38 0.02
C GLU A 75 -27.60 12.96 0.61
N LEU A 76 -26.43 12.32 0.43
CA LEU A 76 -26.15 10.96 0.92
C LEU A 76 -25.77 10.90 2.41
N ILE A 77 -25.63 12.06 3.06
CA ILE A 77 -25.46 12.17 4.52
C ILE A 77 -26.86 12.04 5.15
N GLY A 78 -27.17 10.80 5.56
CA GLY A 78 -28.37 10.45 6.33
C GLY A 78 -28.12 10.57 7.83
#